data_AF-A0A0M8TAS1-F1
#
_entry.id   AF-A0A0M8TAS1-F1
#
_cell.length_a   1.000
_cell.length_b   1.000
_cell.length_c   1.000
_cell.angle_alpha   90.00
_cell.angle_beta   90.00
_cell.angle_gamma   90.00
#
_symmetry.space_group_name_H-M   'P 1'
#
loop_
_entity.id
_entity.type
_entity.pdbx_description
1 polymer ?
#
loop_
_entity_poly.entity_id
_entity_poly.type
_entity_poly.pdbx_seq_one_letter_code
_entity_poly.pdbx_strand_id
1 'polypeptide(L)'
;MSEDDGFVPRESEKPLREVALSLRIERDRLRVLPRVDPLYGLPPRRRRPPAVHLLPGQWVRWQLNYRFSSAAGVRDWSYWLDTFNIAHGPVAPDVFLSEPTFLVDERGPVR
;
A
#
# COMPACT_ATOMS: atom_id res chain seq x y z
N MET A 1 4.52 6.74 -11.64
CA MET A 1 5.01 5.95 -12.78
C MET A 1 4.23 6.41 -13.99
N SER A 2 4.89 6.77 -15.10
CA SER A 2 4.23 7.30 -16.29
C SER A 2 4.70 6.52 -17.52
N GLU A 3 3.85 6.30 -18.51
CA GLU A 3 4.31 5.69 -19.77
C GLU A 3 5.32 6.62 -20.48
N ASP A 4 5.11 7.93 -20.38
CA ASP A 4 5.96 8.96 -20.97
C ASP A 4 7.40 8.98 -20.41
N ASP A 5 7.60 8.46 -19.18
CA ASP A 5 8.93 8.39 -18.55
C ASP A 5 9.61 7.03 -18.70
N GLY A 6 9.07 6.14 -19.54
CA GLY A 6 9.62 4.81 -19.77
C GLY A 6 9.62 3.94 -18.51
N PHE A 7 8.75 4.25 -17.54
CA PHE A 7 8.64 3.57 -16.26
C PHE A 7 9.92 3.63 -15.41
N VAL A 8 10.74 4.67 -15.57
CA VAL A 8 11.98 4.83 -14.79
C VAL A 8 11.66 4.91 -13.29
N PRO A 9 12.30 4.08 -12.43
CA PRO A 9 12.10 4.12 -10.99
C PRO A 9 12.47 5.48 -10.39
N ARG A 10 11.67 5.96 -9.44
CA ARG A 10 11.95 7.18 -8.68
C ARG A 10 11.96 6.86 -7.20
N GLU A 11 13.00 7.33 -6.52
CA GLU A 11 13.13 7.24 -5.07
C GLU A 11 12.87 8.61 -4.45
N SER A 12 12.19 8.63 -3.31
CA SER A 12 11.95 9.84 -2.55
C SER A 12 11.69 9.51 -1.09
N GLU A 13 12.23 10.32 -0.20
CA GLU A 13 11.83 10.33 1.21
C GLU A 13 10.64 11.27 1.40
N LYS A 14 9.64 10.83 2.17
CA LYS A 14 8.44 11.62 2.44
C LYS A 14 8.10 11.60 3.93
N PRO A 15 7.58 12.70 4.48
CA PRO A 15 6.98 12.70 5.82
C PRO A 15 5.90 11.63 5.93
N LEU A 16 5.82 10.95 7.09
CA LEU A 16 4.87 9.85 7.30
C LEU A 16 3.40 10.25 7.03
N ARG A 17 3.03 11.50 7.34
CA ARG A 17 1.68 12.04 7.10
C ARG A 17 1.28 12.05 5.63
N GLU A 18 2.25 12.13 4.72
CA GLU A 18 2.03 12.17 3.26
C GLU A 18 1.96 10.76 2.65
N VAL A 19 2.38 9.74 3.40
CA VAL A 19 2.21 8.34 3.00
C VAL A 19 0.82 7.89 3.38
N ALA A 20 0.10 7.25 2.46
CA ALA A 20 -1.27 6.74 2.65
C ALA A 20 -1.33 5.53 3.61
N LEU A 21 -0.83 5.68 4.84
CA LEU A 21 -0.77 4.65 5.88
C LEU A 21 -1.17 5.20 7.24
N SER A 22 -2.14 4.57 7.89
CA SER A 22 -2.41 4.76 9.31
C SER A 22 -1.52 3.81 10.12
N LEU A 23 -0.62 4.40 10.90
CA LEU A 23 0.27 3.71 11.83
C LEU A 23 -0.09 4.12 13.27
N ARG A 24 -0.24 3.14 14.16
CA ARG A 24 -0.50 3.40 15.58
C ARG A 24 0.19 2.38 16.46
N ILE A 25 0.84 2.82 17.53
CA ILE A 25 1.38 1.93 18.56
C ILE A 25 0.29 1.62 19.59
N GLU A 26 0.09 0.33 19.87
CA GLU A 26 -0.86 -0.18 20.86
C GLU A 26 -0.20 -1.29 21.69
N ARG A 27 0.10 -1.01 22.98
CA ARG A 27 0.66 -2.00 23.93
C ARG A 27 1.83 -2.82 23.34
N ASP A 28 2.79 -2.12 22.72
CA ASP A 28 3.98 -2.67 22.04
C ASP A 28 3.76 -3.36 20.67
N ARG A 29 2.61 -3.12 20.05
CA ARG A 29 2.34 -3.56 18.67
C ARG A 29 2.18 -2.37 17.74
N LEU A 30 2.69 -2.48 16.53
CA LEU A 30 2.42 -1.53 15.47
C LEU A 30 1.18 -1.98 14.68
N ARG A 31 0.08 -1.24 14.85
CA ARG A 31 -1.11 -1.36 14.01
C ARG A 31 -0.87 -0.66 12.68
N VAL A 32 -0.99 -1.41 11.59
CA VAL A 32 -0.79 -0.99 10.20
C VAL A 32 -2.09 -1.10 9.42
N LEU A 33 -2.51 0.00 8.79
CA LEU A 33 -3.67 0.01 7.90
C LEU A 33 -3.46 1.05 6.78
N PRO A 34 -3.37 0.64 5.50
CA PRO A 34 -3.37 1.58 4.39
C PRO A 34 -4.61 2.48 4.43
N ARG A 35 -4.41 3.77 4.16
CA ARG A 35 -5.50 4.70 3.87
C ARG A 35 -5.85 4.57 2.40
N VAL A 36 -7.11 4.83 2.08
CA VAL A 36 -7.60 4.68 0.72
C VAL A 36 -8.25 5.99 0.31
N ASP A 37 -7.68 6.62 -0.70
CA ASP A 37 -8.17 7.87 -1.26
C ASP A 37 -7.67 7.98 -2.72
N PRO A 38 -8.55 8.25 -3.71
CA PRO A 38 -10.00 8.34 -3.60
C PRO A 38 -10.73 6.99 -3.58
N LEU A 39 -11.82 6.91 -2.80
CA LEU A 39 -12.65 5.71 -2.70
C LEU A 39 -13.28 5.29 -4.03
N TYR A 40 -13.58 6.23 -4.93
CA TYR A 40 -14.12 5.94 -6.27
C TYR A 40 -13.07 5.31 -7.20
N GLY A 41 -11.79 5.37 -6.84
CA GLY A 41 -10.72 4.69 -7.57
C GLY A 41 -10.52 3.26 -7.14
N LEU A 42 -11.39 2.68 -6.33
CA LEU A 42 -11.26 1.31 -5.87
C LEU A 42 -12.04 0.34 -6.74
N PRO A 43 -11.39 -0.69 -7.31
CA PRO A 43 -12.13 -1.79 -7.89
C PRO A 43 -13.01 -2.48 -6.83
N PRO A 44 -14.15 -3.09 -7.23
CA PRO A 44 -15.03 -3.80 -6.30
C PRO A 44 -14.29 -4.85 -5.48
N ARG A 45 -14.57 -4.92 -4.17
CA ARG A 45 -14.00 -5.92 -3.25
C ARG A 45 -15.12 -6.54 -2.42
N ARG A 46 -15.02 -7.84 -2.16
CA ARG A 46 -15.98 -8.54 -1.29
C ARG A 46 -15.96 -7.99 0.14
N ARG A 47 -14.76 -7.68 0.66
CA ARG A 47 -14.54 -7.11 1.99
C ARG A 47 -13.13 -6.51 2.05
N ARG A 48 -12.98 -5.42 2.80
CA ARG A 48 -11.67 -4.86 3.15
C ARG A 48 -11.01 -5.62 4.31
N PRO A 49 -9.75 -6.06 4.19
CA PRO A 49 -9.00 -6.66 5.30
C PRO A 49 -8.90 -5.69 6.50
N PRO A 50 -8.94 -6.20 7.75
CA PRO A 50 -8.71 -5.38 8.93
C PRO A 50 -7.23 -4.98 9.04
N ALA A 51 -6.93 -4.04 9.96
CA ALA A 51 -5.56 -3.66 10.26
C ALA A 51 -4.72 -4.85 10.77
N VAL A 52 -3.44 -4.89 10.37
CA VAL A 52 -2.46 -5.86 10.86
C VAL A 52 -1.77 -5.29 12.09
N HIS A 53 -1.46 -6.13 13.08
CA HIS A 53 -0.69 -5.73 14.27
C HIS A 53 0.64 -6.46 14.27
N LEU A 54 1.73 -5.72 14.10
CA LEU A 54 3.09 -6.25 14.07
C LEU A 54 3.71 -6.23 15.47
N LEU A 55 4.24 -7.36 15.90
CA LEU A 55 5.23 -7.42 16.98
C LEU A 55 6.59 -6.89 16.49
N PRO A 56 7.49 -6.49 17.40
CA PRO A 56 8.87 -6.19 17.02
C PRO A 56 9.51 -7.37 16.25
N GLY A 57 10.26 -7.05 15.19
CA GLY A 57 10.88 -8.02 14.27
C GLY A 57 9.95 -8.56 13.19
N GLN A 58 8.64 -8.25 13.23
CA GLN A 58 7.69 -8.66 12.20
C GLN A 58 7.54 -7.58 11.12
N TRP A 59 7.15 -8.02 9.92
CA TRP A 59 6.86 -7.11 8.82
C TRP A 59 5.68 -7.60 7.95
N VAL A 60 5.06 -6.65 7.26
CA VAL A 60 3.92 -6.88 6.36
C VAL A 60 4.22 -6.36 4.96
N ARG A 61 3.78 -7.12 3.95
CA ARG A 61 3.58 -6.63 2.58
C ARG A 61 2.09 -6.48 2.33
N TRP A 62 1.65 -5.26 2.06
CA TRP A 62 0.25 -4.96 1.72
C TRP A 62 0.16 -4.44 0.29
N GLN A 63 -0.68 -5.06 -0.53
CA GLN A 63 -0.87 -4.68 -1.92
C GLN A 63 -2.29 -4.15 -2.15
N LEU A 64 -2.40 -2.94 -2.69
CA LEU A 64 -3.67 -2.25 -2.91
C LEU A 64 -3.69 -1.61 -4.29
N ASN A 65 -4.64 -2.00 -5.15
CA ASN A 65 -4.78 -1.41 -6.48
C ASN A 65 -5.92 -0.39 -6.58
N TYR A 66 -5.75 0.49 -7.55
CA TYR A 66 -6.72 1.51 -7.92
C TYR A 66 -6.98 1.47 -9.41
N ARG A 67 -8.21 1.78 -9.78
CA ARG A 67 -8.69 2.00 -11.13
C ARG A 67 -9.69 3.14 -11.12
N PHE A 68 -9.38 4.23 -11.82
CA PHE A 68 -10.27 5.37 -11.97
C PHE A 68 -10.16 5.97 -13.36
N SER A 69 -11.25 6.52 -13.88
CA SER A 69 -11.23 7.41 -15.04
C SER A 69 -11.16 8.87 -14.57
N SER A 70 -10.68 9.78 -15.42
CA SER A 70 -10.65 11.20 -15.05
C SER A 70 -12.08 11.70 -14.78
N ALA A 71 -12.27 12.56 -13.78
CA ALA A 71 -13.58 13.16 -13.49
C ALA A 71 -14.19 13.93 -14.67
N ALA A 72 -13.36 14.37 -15.63
CA ALA A 72 -13.78 15.04 -16.86
C ALA A 72 -14.10 14.10 -18.03
N GLY A 73 -13.96 12.77 -17.86
CA GLY A 73 -14.19 11.79 -18.93
C GLY A 73 -13.19 11.81 -20.09
N VAL A 74 -12.05 12.51 -19.94
CA VAL A 74 -11.07 12.78 -21.02
C VAL A 74 -10.00 11.69 -21.14
N ARG A 75 -9.91 10.74 -20.20
CA ARG A 75 -8.98 9.60 -20.25
C ARG A 75 -9.70 8.28 -19.97
N ASP A 76 -9.36 7.27 -20.78
CA ASP A 76 -9.95 5.93 -20.76
C ASP A 76 -9.92 5.31 -19.37
N TRP A 77 -8.74 5.01 -18.81
CA TRP A 77 -8.57 4.48 -17.47
C TRP A 77 -7.16 4.72 -16.93
N SER A 78 -7.05 5.07 -15.66
CA SER A 78 -5.79 5.11 -14.90
C SER A 78 -5.71 3.90 -13.97
N TYR A 79 -4.56 3.25 -13.92
CA TYR A 79 -4.27 2.12 -13.04
C TYR A 79 -3.10 2.45 -12.12
N TRP A 80 -3.22 2.08 -10.85
CA TRP A 80 -2.17 2.25 -9.86
C TRP A 80 -2.13 1.04 -8.93
N LEU A 81 -0.93 0.62 -8.51
CA LEU A 81 -0.74 -0.34 -7.43
C LEU A 81 0.18 0.24 -6.34
N ASP A 82 -0.34 0.38 -5.13
CA ASP A 82 0.47 0.63 -3.95
C ASP A 82 0.94 -0.71 -3.36
N THR A 83 2.25 -0.80 -3.09
CA THR A 83 2.83 -1.86 -2.25
C THR A 83 3.45 -1.22 -1.03
N PHE A 84 2.93 -1.53 0.14
CA PHE A 84 3.47 -1.06 1.40
C PHE A 84 4.25 -2.21 2.06
N ASN A 85 5.56 -2.03 2.21
CA ASN A 85 6.40 -2.90 3.03
C ASN A 85 6.68 -2.17 4.35
N ILE A 86 6.19 -2.70 5.47
CA ILE A 86 6.35 -2.09 6.80
C ILE A 86 6.91 -3.13 7.76
N ALA A 87 8.03 -2.80 8.41
CA ALA A 87 8.59 -3.56 9.51
C ALA A 87 8.42 -2.81 10.84
N HIS A 88 8.31 -3.53 11.94
CA HIS A 88 8.25 -2.94 13.28
C HIS A 88 9.49 -3.30 14.10
N GLY A 89 10.14 -2.29 14.68
CA GLY A 89 11.33 -2.47 15.51
C GLY A 89 12.60 -2.74 14.69
N PRO A 90 13.69 -3.17 15.35
CA PRO A 90 14.96 -3.50 14.68
C PRO A 90 14.78 -4.67 13.72
N VAL A 91 15.19 -4.49 12.46
CA VAL A 91 15.14 -5.50 11.40
C VAL A 91 16.38 -5.39 10.52
N ALA A 92 16.71 -6.46 9.79
CA ALA A 92 17.80 -6.46 8.84
C ALA A 92 17.49 -5.53 7.64
N PRO A 93 18.50 -4.89 7.01
CA PRO A 93 18.29 -3.98 5.88
C PRO A 93 17.59 -4.62 4.68
N ASP A 94 17.75 -5.94 4.51
CA ASP A 94 17.20 -6.76 3.43
C ASP A 94 15.88 -7.44 3.81
N VAL A 95 15.28 -7.13 4.97
CA VAL A 95 14.07 -7.80 5.47
C VAL A 95 12.95 -7.87 4.44
N PHE A 96 12.79 -6.85 3.60
CA PHE A 96 11.75 -6.78 2.57
C PHE A 96 11.99 -7.64 1.32
N LEU A 97 13.16 -8.27 1.22
CA LEU A 97 13.49 -9.24 0.18
C LEU A 97 13.14 -10.68 0.60
N SER A 98 12.79 -10.87 1.89
CA SER A 98 12.39 -12.17 2.44
C SER A 98 10.88 -12.44 2.30
N GLU A 99 10.41 -13.54 2.88
CA GLU A 99 8.97 -13.81 3.03
C GLU A 99 8.38 -12.91 4.13
N PRO A 100 7.26 -12.21 3.87
CA PRO A 100 6.61 -11.39 4.89
C PRO A 100 5.96 -12.22 5.98
N THR A 101 6.00 -11.72 7.22
CA THR A 101 5.19 -12.31 8.31
C THR A 101 3.71 -12.23 8.00
N PHE A 102 3.29 -11.14 7.33
CA PHE A 102 1.92 -10.96 6.85
C PHE A 102 1.92 -10.53 5.38
N LEU A 103 1.21 -11.28 4.54
CA LEU A 103 0.88 -10.87 3.19
C LEU A 103 -0.59 -10.49 3.13
N VAL A 104 -0.88 -9.22 2.81
CA VAL A 104 -2.25 -8.74 2.63
C VAL A 104 -2.45 -8.38 1.16
N ASP A 105 -3.17 -9.24 0.46
CA ASP A 105 -3.63 -8.97 -0.90
C ASP A 105 -5.01 -8.28 -0.86
N GLU A 106 -4.99 -6.95 -0.98
CA GLU A 106 -6.19 -6.12 -1.12
C GLU A 106 -6.41 -5.71 -2.59
N ARG A 107 -5.89 -6.47 -3.56
CA ARG A 107 -6.14 -6.18 -4.98
C ARG A 107 -7.56 -6.63 -5.37
N GLY A 108 -8.28 -5.75 -6.07
CA GLY A 108 -9.55 -6.07 -6.71
C GLY A 108 -9.38 -6.37 -8.21
N PRO A 109 -10.39 -6.98 -8.86
CA PRO A 109 -10.36 -7.25 -10.29
C PRO A 109 -10.34 -5.94 -11.10
N VAL A 110 -9.59 -5.92 -12.20
CA VAL A 110 -9.47 -4.74 -13.09
C VAL A 110 -10.07 -4.96 -14.49
N ARG A 111 -10.87 -6.02 -14.64
CA ARG A 111 -11.52 -6.43 -15.90
C ARG A 111 -12.87 -5.74 -16.07
#